data_AF-A0A8D8UD42-F1
#
_entry.id   AF-A0A8D8UD42-F1
#
_cell.length_a   1.000
_cell.length_b   1.000
_cell.length_c   1.000
_cell.angle_alpha   90.00
_cell.angle_beta   90.00
_cell.angle_gamma   90.00
#
_symmetry.space_group_name_H-M   'P 1'
#
loop_
_entity.id
_entity.type
_entity.pdbx_description
1 polymer ?
#
loop_
_entity_poly.entity_id
_entity_poly.type
_entity_poly.pdbx_seq_one_letter_code
_entity_poly.pdbx_strand_id
1 'polypeptide(L)'
;MAHNGWVMGANPLDNFASPESNTYLRRELIAWGDSVKLRFGDCPADNPWLWSHMRSYVEATARTFDGVRLDNCHSTPLPVAEYLLDAARSVKPQLYVMAELFTDSPEKDNIFVNRLGITSLVREAMSAWDSHELGRIVHRYGGEPIGAFLRPSLRPLAPSIAHALLLDLSHDNPCPITKRCVFDLLPSAALVTMSASACGSTAGYDTLVPHQIDVVEETRQYPEWDKHVNLTSGIIGGKRALNRLHNELGLQGYTQVFVDQVDTDIVAITRHHPSSHESIVLVAFTAFNSNIAHERSHQGGEGKGIKVDGVVGQVLLEAGLRHSSGDRYKSPDLATFARDPHLINGLTEYTLDLNENIAPSQASYLRVTPTQDGGSRLDFTSNFKPGCVLAVRITPIDSAKI
;
A
#
# COMPACT_ATOMS: atom_id res chain seq x y z
N MET A 1 18.03 -3.57 -34.00
CA MET A 1 16.79 -3.94 -33.27
C MET A 1 16.23 -2.67 -32.65
N ALA A 2 14.91 -2.58 -32.47
CA ALA A 2 14.30 -1.38 -31.89
C ALA A 2 14.31 -1.47 -30.35
N HIS A 3 14.59 -0.36 -29.67
CA HIS A 3 14.50 -0.27 -28.21
C HIS A 3 13.04 -0.27 -27.76
N ASN A 4 12.77 -0.81 -26.57
CA ASN A 4 11.47 -0.62 -25.93
C ASN A 4 11.41 0.74 -25.23
N GLY A 5 10.27 1.09 -24.65
CA GLY A 5 10.05 2.36 -23.99
C GLY A 5 8.57 2.63 -23.77
N TRP A 6 8.24 3.90 -23.55
CA TRP A 6 6.86 4.35 -23.43
C TRP A 6 6.63 5.66 -24.20
N VAL A 7 5.36 5.93 -24.52
CA VAL A 7 4.92 7.12 -25.26
C VAL A 7 3.86 7.84 -24.41
N MET A 8 4.04 9.13 -24.18
CA MET A 8 3.14 9.91 -23.34
C MET A 8 1.73 9.97 -23.94
N GLY A 9 0.72 9.59 -23.16
CA GLY A 9 -0.69 9.63 -23.58
C GLY A 9 -1.05 8.66 -24.70
N ALA A 10 -0.20 7.70 -25.02
CA ALA A 10 -0.51 6.68 -26.01
C ALA A 10 -1.59 5.72 -25.51
N ASN A 11 -2.41 5.23 -26.45
CA ASN A 11 -3.35 4.18 -26.16
C ASN A 11 -2.59 2.87 -25.90
N PRO A 12 -2.75 2.23 -24.72
CA PRO A 12 -1.99 1.03 -24.36
C PRO A 12 -2.27 -0.18 -25.28
N LEU A 13 -3.41 -0.17 -25.99
CA LEU A 13 -3.76 -1.25 -26.92
C LEU A 13 -3.01 -1.16 -28.25
N ASP A 14 -2.41 -0.01 -28.55
CA ASP A 14 -1.73 0.23 -29.82
C ASP A 14 -0.23 -0.10 -29.68
N ASN A 15 0.26 -0.96 -30.57
CA ASN A 15 1.69 -1.25 -30.63
C ASN A 15 2.43 -0.11 -31.31
N PHE A 16 3.09 0.75 -30.54
CA PHE A 16 3.88 1.87 -31.06
C PHE A 16 5.04 1.47 -31.98
N ALA A 17 5.39 0.18 -32.04
CA ALA A 17 6.41 -0.36 -32.95
C ALA A 17 5.81 -1.06 -34.19
N SER A 18 4.50 -0.95 -34.43
CA SER A 18 3.88 -1.49 -35.63
C SER A 18 4.31 -0.73 -36.89
N PRO A 19 4.21 -1.33 -38.10
CA PRO A 19 4.54 -0.65 -39.36
C PRO A 19 3.72 0.63 -39.62
N GLU A 20 2.52 0.72 -39.05
CA GLU A 20 1.61 1.87 -39.18
C GLU A 20 2.00 3.03 -38.24
N SER A 21 2.81 2.74 -37.22
CA SER A 21 3.27 3.71 -36.24
C SER A 21 4.49 4.49 -36.72
N ASN A 22 4.46 5.82 -36.55
CA ASN A 22 5.60 6.71 -36.81
C ASN A 22 6.34 7.13 -35.54
N THR A 23 6.07 6.51 -34.38
CA THR A 23 6.62 6.91 -33.08
C THR A 23 8.16 7.02 -33.08
N TYR A 24 8.86 6.04 -33.64
CA TYR A 24 10.33 6.07 -33.72
C TYR A 24 10.85 7.19 -34.63
N LEU A 25 10.21 7.40 -35.78
CA LEU A 25 10.60 8.45 -36.74
C LEU A 25 10.35 9.85 -36.18
N ARG A 26 9.23 10.03 -35.47
CA ARG A 26 8.85 11.29 -34.84
C ARG A 26 9.55 11.57 -33.51
N ARG A 27 10.34 10.60 -33.01
CA ARG A 27 11.04 10.68 -31.71
C ARG A 27 10.08 10.90 -30.53
N GLU A 28 8.93 10.23 -30.59
CA GLU A 28 7.91 10.30 -29.54
C GLU A 28 8.15 9.26 -28.43
N LEU A 29 9.02 8.29 -28.67
CA LEU A 29 9.39 7.25 -27.70
C LEU A 29 10.37 7.80 -26.68
N ILE A 30 10.04 7.65 -25.40
CA ILE A 30 11.01 7.69 -24.31
C ILE A 30 11.62 6.30 -24.21
N ALA A 31 12.80 6.15 -24.80
CA ALA A 31 13.42 4.85 -25.04
C ALA A 31 14.23 4.35 -23.83
N TRP A 32 14.13 3.05 -23.55
CA TRP A 32 14.99 2.34 -22.61
C TRP A 32 16.16 1.71 -23.36
N GLY A 33 17.33 2.35 -23.28
CA GLY A 33 18.52 1.97 -24.06
C GLY A 33 19.14 0.63 -23.65
N ASP A 34 18.85 0.16 -22.44
CA ASP A 34 19.25 -1.14 -21.89
C ASP A 34 18.38 -2.31 -22.41
N SER A 35 17.26 -2.01 -23.08
CA SER A 35 16.24 -2.97 -23.43
C SER A 35 15.96 -3.02 -24.94
N VAL A 36 15.64 -4.21 -25.45
CA VAL A 36 15.21 -4.44 -26.84
C VAL A 36 13.75 -4.87 -26.85
N LYS A 37 12.91 -4.27 -27.70
CA LYS A 37 11.51 -4.65 -27.81
C LYS A 37 11.36 -6.00 -28.52
N LEU A 38 10.69 -6.94 -27.87
CA LEU A 38 10.45 -8.29 -28.41
C LEU A 38 9.28 -8.26 -29.41
N ARG A 39 9.52 -8.72 -30.64
CA ARG A 39 8.50 -8.81 -31.70
C ARG A 39 7.94 -10.23 -31.80
N PHE A 40 6.80 -10.46 -31.14
CA PHE A 40 6.10 -11.74 -31.15
C PHE A 40 5.40 -12.05 -32.48
N GLY A 41 4.88 -11.02 -33.15
CA GLY A 41 3.93 -11.21 -34.26
C GLY A 41 2.51 -11.43 -33.76
N ASP A 42 1.61 -11.85 -34.65
CA ASP A 42 0.20 -12.07 -34.34
C ASP A 42 -0.04 -13.49 -33.82
N CYS A 43 0.84 -14.43 -34.19
CA CYS A 43 0.76 -15.83 -33.78
C CYS A 43 2.14 -16.47 -33.54
N PRO A 44 2.20 -17.65 -32.90
CA PRO A 44 3.46 -18.37 -32.70
C PRO A 44 4.26 -18.65 -33.97
N ALA A 45 3.61 -18.77 -35.13
CA ALA A 45 4.30 -19.04 -36.40
C ALA A 45 5.14 -17.85 -36.90
N ASP A 46 4.82 -16.61 -36.48
CA ASP A 46 5.54 -15.40 -36.93
C ASP A 46 6.91 -15.26 -36.27
N ASN A 47 7.09 -15.85 -35.09
CA ASN A 47 8.38 -15.92 -34.40
C ASN A 47 8.51 -17.18 -33.50
N PRO A 48 8.61 -18.39 -34.08
CA PRO A 48 8.48 -19.64 -33.33
C PRO A 48 9.47 -19.78 -32.18
N TRP A 49 10.70 -19.31 -32.38
CA TRP A 49 11.74 -19.35 -31.37
C TRP A 49 11.37 -18.50 -30.14
N LEU A 50 10.94 -17.26 -30.35
CA LEU A 50 10.63 -16.33 -29.26
C LEU A 50 9.45 -16.85 -28.41
N TRP A 51 8.38 -17.31 -29.07
CA TRP A 51 7.22 -17.85 -28.37
C TRP A 51 7.60 -19.10 -27.55
N SER A 52 8.38 -20.02 -28.13
CA SER A 52 8.84 -21.22 -27.42
C SER A 52 9.78 -20.88 -26.25
N HIS A 53 10.66 -19.89 -26.42
CA HIS A 53 11.59 -19.45 -25.40
C HIS A 53 10.84 -18.83 -24.22
N MET A 54 9.92 -17.89 -24.49
CA MET A 54 9.14 -17.22 -23.45
C MET A 54 8.17 -18.17 -22.74
N ARG A 55 7.60 -19.14 -23.46
CA ARG A 55 6.81 -20.21 -22.84
C ARG A 55 7.64 -21.00 -21.83
N SER A 56 8.83 -21.45 -22.23
CA SER A 56 9.72 -22.21 -21.35
C SER A 56 10.12 -21.41 -20.10
N TYR A 57 10.37 -20.11 -20.29
CA TYR A 57 10.65 -19.17 -19.21
C TYR A 57 9.48 -19.05 -18.23
N VAL A 58 8.25 -18.76 -18.69
CA VAL A 58 7.11 -18.59 -17.77
C VAL A 58 6.71 -19.89 -17.09
N GLU A 59 6.84 -21.04 -17.76
CA GLU A 59 6.62 -22.35 -17.13
C GLU A 59 7.67 -22.64 -16.05
N ALA A 60 8.94 -22.27 -16.27
CA ALA A 60 9.98 -22.40 -15.25
C ALA A 60 9.74 -21.47 -14.05
N THR A 61 9.32 -20.24 -14.29
CA THR A 61 8.90 -19.29 -13.24
C THR A 61 7.73 -19.87 -12.43
N ALA A 62 6.70 -20.40 -13.10
CA ALA A 62 5.53 -20.97 -12.44
C ALA A 62 5.82 -22.25 -11.62
N ARG A 63 6.84 -23.04 -12.00
CA ARG A 63 7.31 -24.17 -11.18
C ARG A 63 7.94 -23.72 -9.87
N THR A 64 8.59 -22.56 -9.87
CA THR A 64 9.38 -22.05 -8.73
C THR A 64 8.57 -21.16 -7.79
N PHE A 65 7.74 -20.25 -8.32
CA PHE A 65 7.09 -19.19 -7.55
C PHE A 65 5.57 -19.39 -7.47
N ASP A 66 4.94 -18.85 -6.42
CA ASP A 66 3.48 -18.92 -6.21
C ASP A 66 2.70 -17.87 -6.99
N GLY A 67 3.40 -16.87 -7.53
CA GLY A 67 2.79 -15.84 -8.35
C GLY A 67 3.79 -15.10 -9.22
N VAL A 68 3.25 -14.22 -10.06
CA VAL A 68 4.01 -13.35 -10.96
C VAL A 68 3.53 -11.90 -10.83
N ARG A 69 4.47 -10.95 -10.95
CA ARG A 69 4.20 -9.52 -11.13
C ARG A 69 4.38 -9.17 -12.61
N LEU A 70 3.32 -8.70 -13.25
CA LEU A 70 3.36 -8.22 -14.63
C LEU A 70 3.75 -6.74 -14.61
N ASP A 71 5.00 -6.50 -14.96
CA ASP A 71 5.54 -5.17 -15.16
C ASP A 71 4.97 -4.54 -16.43
N ASN A 72 4.61 -3.25 -16.38
CA ASN A 72 4.09 -2.51 -17.54
C ASN A 72 3.04 -3.31 -18.35
N CYS A 73 2.11 -3.97 -17.67
CA CYS A 73 1.21 -4.97 -18.27
C CYS A 73 0.41 -4.42 -19.45
N HIS A 74 0.03 -3.15 -19.36
CA HIS A 74 -0.70 -2.40 -20.38
C HIS A 74 0.09 -2.24 -21.70
N SER A 75 1.40 -2.43 -21.72
CA SER A 75 2.26 -2.36 -22.92
C SER A 75 2.52 -3.73 -23.57
N THR A 76 1.98 -4.80 -23.00
CA THR A 76 2.10 -6.16 -23.54
C THR A 76 0.88 -6.51 -24.39
N PRO A 77 1.03 -6.98 -25.64
CA PRO A 77 -0.11 -7.40 -26.45
C PRO A 77 -0.93 -8.48 -25.75
N LEU A 78 -2.25 -8.25 -25.64
CA LEU A 78 -3.17 -9.14 -24.91
C LEU A 78 -3.05 -10.63 -25.32
N PRO A 79 -3.03 -11.00 -26.61
CA PRO A 79 -2.93 -12.41 -27.01
C PRO A 79 -1.62 -13.08 -26.56
N VAL A 80 -0.53 -12.32 -26.48
CA VAL A 80 0.77 -12.82 -26.02
C VAL A 80 0.72 -13.06 -24.51
N ALA A 81 0.24 -12.08 -23.75
CA ALA A 81 0.10 -12.20 -22.30
C ALA A 81 -0.84 -13.36 -21.91
N GLU A 82 -1.97 -13.49 -22.59
CA GLU A 82 -2.95 -14.56 -22.38
C GLU A 82 -2.33 -15.94 -22.59
N TYR A 83 -1.68 -16.16 -23.74
CA TYR A 83 -0.99 -17.42 -24.05
C TYR A 83 0.06 -17.80 -23.00
N LEU A 84 0.89 -16.83 -22.58
CA LEU A 84 1.97 -17.09 -21.63
C LEU A 84 1.45 -17.34 -20.21
N LEU A 85 0.41 -16.63 -19.79
CA LEU A 85 -0.24 -16.87 -18.49
C LEU A 85 -0.98 -18.20 -18.46
N ASP A 86 -1.62 -18.61 -19.56
CA ASP A 86 -2.27 -19.92 -19.66
C ASP A 86 -1.26 -21.06 -19.62
N ALA A 87 -0.09 -20.89 -20.25
CA ALA A 87 1.01 -21.84 -20.11
C ALA A 87 1.51 -21.92 -18.66
N ALA A 88 1.66 -20.78 -17.99
CA ALA A 88 2.04 -20.73 -16.57
C ALA A 88 0.98 -21.39 -15.66
N ARG A 89 -0.31 -21.17 -15.91
CA ARG A 89 -1.41 -21.78 -15.15
C ARG A 89 -1.59 -23.28 -15.41
N SER A 90 -1.22 -23.74 -16.60
CA SER A 90 -1.16 -25.17 -16.90
C SER A 90 -0.14 -25.89 -16.02
N VAL A 91 0.93 -25.19 -15.59
CA VAL A 91 1.92 -25.67 -14.63
C VAL A 91 1.45 -25.46 -13.18
N LYS A 92 0.90 -24.28 -12.87
CA LYS A 92 0.43 -23.91 -11.53
C LYS A 92 -1.00 -23.35 -11.61
N PRO A 93 -2.04 -24.19 -11.43
CA PRO A 93 -3.44 -23.75 -11.58
C PRO A 93 -3.87 -22.62 -10.62
N GLN A 94 -3.23 -22.51 -9.46
CA GLN A 94 -3.49 -21.49 -8.43
C GLN A 94 -2.49 -20.32 -8.49
N LEU A 95 -1.90 -20.04 -9.65
CA LEU A 95 -0.91 -18.97 -9.82
C LEU A 95 -1.54 -17.60 -9.48
N TYR A 96 -0.97 -16.92 -8.49
CA TYR A 96 -1.34 -15.55 -8.16
C TYR A 96 -0.75 -14.57 -9.17
N VAL A 97 -1.58 -13.72 -9.78
CA VAL A 97 -1.12 -12.75 -10.79
C VAL A 97 -1.38 -11.35 -10.28
N MET A 98 -0.32 -10.58 -10.05
CA MET A 98 -0.44 -9.13 -9.81
C MET A 98 0.03 -8.37 -11.04
N ALA A 99 -0.60 -7.24 -11.35
CA ALA A 99 -0.22 -6.41 -12.49
C ALA A 99 -0.04 -4.96 -12.12
N GLU A 100 1.05 -4.37 -12.59
CA GLU A 100 1.16 -2.94 -12.76
C GLU A 100 0.39 -2.54 -14.02
N LEU A 101 -0.83 -2.06 -13.81
CA LEU A 101 -1.77 -1.72 -14.86
C LEU A 101 -2.32 -0.32 -14.58
N PHE A 102 -1.80 0.64 -15.33
CA PHE A 102 -2.20 2.04 -15.29
C PHE A 102 -2.73 2.44 -16.66
N THR A 103 -4.00 2.12 -16.92
CA THR A 103 -4.67 2.67 -18.10
C THR A 103 -5.34 4.01 -17.75
N ASP A 104 -5.78 4.73 -18.78
CA ASP A 104 -6.54 5.98 -18.66
C ASP A 104 -8.04 5.75 -18.36
N SER A 105 -8.52 4.50 -18.28
CA SER A 105 -9.92 4.21 -17.98
C SER A 105 -10.13 2.89 -17.23
N PRO A 106 -11.03 2.83 -16.22
CA PRO A 106 -11.41 1.58 -15.57
C PRO A 106 -11.94 0.51 -16.55
N GLU A 107 -12.57 0.93 -17.64
CA GLU A 107 -13.10 0.03 -18.66
C GLU A 107 -11.98 -0.74 -19.37
N LYS A 108 -10.87 -0.06 -19.70
CA LYS A 108 -9.69 -0.70 -20.28
C LYS A 108 -9.01 -1.61 -19.27
N ASP A 109 -8.89 -1.20 -18.01
CA ASP A 109 -8.36 -2.06 -16.94
C ASP A 109 -9.14 -3.41 -16.88
N ASN A 110 -10.47 -3.34 -16.96
CA ASN A 110 -11.34 -4.52 -16.94
C ASN A 110 -11.08 -5.48 -18.11
N ILE A 111 -10.69 -4.98 -19.29
CA ILE A 111 -10.35 -5.84 -20.44
C ILE A 111 -9.16 -6.73 -20.07
N PHE A 112 -8.09 -6.13 -19.55
CA PHE A 112 -6.89 -6.86 -19.15
C PHE A 112 -7.17 -7.80 -17.99
N VAL A 113 -7.86 -7.32 -16.94
CA VAL A 113 -8.17 -8.14 -15.76
C VAL A 113 -8.96 -9.39 -16.14
N ASN A 114 -10.02 -9.23 -16.93
CA ASN A 114 -10.91 -10.34 -17.30
C ASN A 114 -10.24 -11.33 -18.26
N ARG A 115 -9.52 -10.84 -19.28
CA ARG A 115 -8.87 -11.72 -20.25
C ARG A 115 -7.66 -12.45 -19.68
N LEU A 116 -6.84 -11.73 -18.91
CA LEU A 116 -5.60 -12.28 -18.38
C LEU A 116 -5.81 -13.02 -17.06
N GLY A 117 -7.00 -12.93 -16.44
CA GLY A 117 -7.28 -13.51 -15.13
C GLY A 117 -6.40 -12.91 -14.03
N ILE A 118 -6.17 -11.60 -14.08
CA ILE A 118 -5.32 -10.92 -13.08
C ILE A 118 -6.00 -10.99 -11.71
N THR A 119 -5.26 -11.43 -10.71
CA THR A 119 -5.78 -11.54 -9.33
C THR A 119 -5.81 -10.18 -8.65
N SER A 120 -4.74 -9.38 -8.77
CA SER A 120 -4.65 -8.09 -8.10
C SER A 120 -4.03 -7.00 -8.97
N LEU A 121 -4.55 -5.79 -8.88
CA LEU A 121 -3.92 -4.60 -9.47
C LEU A 121 -3.10 -3.86 -8.43
N VAL A 122 -1.87 -3.48 -8.80
CA VAL A 122 -1.02 -2.64 -7.95
C VAL A 122 -1.67 -1.26 -7.80
N ARG A 123 -1.74 -0.79 -6.56
CA ARG A 123 -2.16 0.57 -6.18
C ARG A 123 -1.13 1.14 -5.23
N GLU A 124 -0.82 2.43 -5.34
CA GLU A 124 0.31 3.02 -4.63
C GLU A 124 -0.15 4.12 -3.68
N ALA A 125 0.14 3.98 -2.40
CA ALA A 125 -0.16 5.00 -1.40
C ALA A 125 0.58 6.33 -1.69
N MET A 126 1.76 6.24 -2.31
CA MET A 126 2.58 7.40 -2.72
C MET A 126 1.99 8.23 -3.86
N SER A 127 0.92 7.76 -4.51
CA SER A 127 0.15 8.55 -5.49
C SER A 127 -0.73 9.61 -4.83
N ALA A 128 -1.08 9.44 -3.55
CA ALA A 128 -1.83 10.44 -2.80
C ALA A 128 -1.01 11.70 -2.57
N TRP A 129 -1.61 12.86 -2.86
CA TRP A 129 -1.03 14.18 -2.67
C TRP A 129 -1.32 14.80 -1.29
N ASP A 130 -2.33 14.29 -0.58
CA ASP A 130 -2.68 14.70 0.79
C ASP A 130 -3.32 13.55 1.59
N SER A 131 -3.62 13.83 2.86
CA SER A 131 -4.24 12.90 3.81
C SER A 131 -5.60 12.37 3.32
N HIS A 132 -6.41 13.27 2.77
CA HIS A 132 -7.75 12.95 2.27
C HIS A 132 -7.68 12.00 1.06
N GLU A 133 -6.77 12.24 0.13
CA GLU A 133 -6.57 11.40 -1.03
C GLU A 133 -6.10 9.99 -0.65
N LEU A 134 -5.23 9.87 0.36
CA LEU A 134 -4.84 8.55 0.88
C LEU A 134 -6.03 7.82 1.52
N GLY A 135 -6.84 8.53 2.31
CA GLY A 135 -8.10 8.02 2.82
C GLY A 135 -9.04 7.55 1.70
N ARG A 136 -9.15 8.32 0.61
CA ARG A 136 -9.97 7.98 -0.58
C ARG A 136 -9.48 6.72 -1.28
N ILE A 137 -8.17 6.53 -1.41
CA ILE A 137 -7.57 5.31 -1.97
C ILE A 137 -7.97 4.10 -1.11
N VAL A 138 -7.82 4.19 0.21
CA VAL A 138 -8.21 3.10 1.11
C VAL A 138 -9.71 2.87 1.09
N HIS A 139 -10.54 3.91 1.03
CA HIS A 139 -11.99 3.77 0.91
C HIS A 139 -12.38 3.01 -0.36
N ARG A 140 -11.75 3.34 -1.49
CA ARG A 140 -12.09 2.76 -2.80
C ARG A 140 -11.66 1.30 -2.94
N TYR A 141 -10.50 0.94 -2.39
CA TYR A 141 -9.88 -0.37 -2.60
C TYR A 141 -9.82 -1.24 -1.34
N GLY A 142 -10.28 -0.70 -0.20
CA GLY A 142 -10.09 -1.31 1.10
C GLY A 142 -11.23 -2.19 1.58
N GLY A 143 -12.26 -2.46 0.79
CA GLY A 143 -13.25 -3.48 1.13
C GLY A 143 -14.68 -3.02 0.96
N GLU A 144 -15.58 -3.72 1.62
CA GLU A 144 -17.02 -3.51 1.49
C GLU A 144 -17.49 -2.39 2.42
N PRO A 145 -18.43 -1.52 2.02
CA PRO A 145 -18.95 -0.52 2.94
C PRO A 145 -19.62 -1.14 4.17
N ILE A 146 -19.36 -0.58 5.36
CA ILE A 146 -20.10 -0.92 6.59
C ILE A 146 -21.58 -0.55 6.40
N GLY A 147 -22.48 -1.42 6.86
CA GLY A 147 -23.93 -1.18 6.77
C GLY A 147 -24.51 -1.34 5.36
N ALA A 148 -23.79 -1.99 4.45
CA ALA A 148 -24.34 -2.40 3.16
C ALA A 148 -25.57 -3.32 3.34
N PHE A 149 -26.52 -3.26 2.41
CA PHE A 149 -27.73 -4.09 2.44
C PHE A 149 -27.40 -5.58 2.60
N LEU A 150 -28.22 -6.27 3.40
CA LEU A 150 -28.12 -7.71 3.61
C LEU A 150 -28.11 -8.43 2.25
N ARG A 151 -27.09 -9.27 2.07
CA ARG A 151 -26.91 -10.02 0.84
C ARG A 151 -27.76 -11.29 0.88
N PRO A 152 -28.52 -11.61 -0.18
CA PRO A 152 -29.24 -12.87 -0.25
C PRO A 152 -28.25 -14.05 -0.27
N SER A 153 -28.68 -15.20 0.26
CA SER A 153 -27.86 -16.43 0.34
C SER A 153 -27.45 -16.99 -1.03
N LEU A 154 -28.26 -16.71 -2.06
CA LEU A 154 -27.95 -17.03 -3.46
C LEU A 154 -27.71 -15.72 -4.20
N ARG A 155 -26.45 -15.49 -4.58
CA ARG A 155 -26.05 -14.31 -5.36
C ARG A 155 -25.73 -14.71 -6.79
N PRO A 156 -26.29 -14.05 -7.81
CA PRO A 156 -25.73 -14.14 -9.15
C PRO A 156 -24.31 -13.55 -9.15
N LEU A 157 -23.43 -14.09 -10.00
CA LEU A 157 -22.12 -13.48 -10.23
C LEU A 157 -22.33 -12.04 -10.72
N ALA A 158 -21.83 -11.07 -9.94
CA ALA A 158 -21.96 -9.66 -10.24
C ALA A 158 -20.57 -9.05 -10.46
N PRO A 159 -20.43 -8.04 -11.34
CA PRO A 159 -19.18 -7.32 -11.49
C PRO A 159 -18.73 -6.70 -10.16
N SER A 160 -17.43 -6.70 -9.93
CA SER A 160 -16.79 -6.02 -8.80
C SER A 160 -15.54 -5.30 -9.28
N ILE A 161 -15.07 -4.33 -8.48
CA ILE A 161 -13.75 -3.73 -8.70
C ILE A 161 -12.70 -4.83 -8.57
N ALA A 162 -11.69 -4.82 -9.44
CA ALA A 162 -10.56 -5.73 -9.35
C ALA A 162 -9.88 -5.60 -7.97
N HIS A 163 -9.50 -6.74 -7.39
CA HIS A 163 -8.84 -6.73 -6.09
C HIS A 163 -7.53 -5.93 -6.16
N ALA A 164 -7.19 -5.25 -5.07
CA ALA A 164 -6.01 -4.38 -5.01
C ALA A 164 -4.87 -5.05 -4.24
N LEU A 165 -3.65 -4.80 -4.70
CA LEU A 165 -2.43 -4.89 -3.89
C LEU A 165 -1.99 -3.46 -3.59
N LEU A 166 -2.30 -2.97 -2.39
CA LEU A 166 -2.00 -1.61 -1.97
C LEU A 166 -0.59 -1.52 -1.38
N LEU A 167 0.32 -0.86 -2.09
CA LEU A 167 1.70 -0.70 -1.68
C LEU A 167 1.88 0.60 -0.89
N ASP A 168 2.56 0.52 0.26
CA ASP A 168 3.03 1.69 0.99
C ASP A 168 4.01 2.49 0.11
N LEU A 169 4.94 1.75 -0.51
CA LEU A 169 5.98 2.23 -1.42
C LEU A 169 6.25 1.15 -2.48
N SER A 170 6.18 1.50 -3.76
CA SER A 170 6.73 0.66 -4.84
C SER A 170 8.20 1.00 -5.12
N HIS A 171 8.91 0.15 -5.84
CA HIS A 171 10.34 0.37 -6.13
C HIS A 171 10.60 1.54 -7.10
N ASP A 172 9.59 1.96 -7.87
CA ASP A 172 9.69 3.11 -8.78
C ASP A 172 9.23 4.43 -8.14
N ASN A 173 8.66 4.36 -6.94
CA ASN A 173 8.21 5.55 -6.25
C ASN A 173 9.40 6.41 -5.78
N PRO A 174 9.24 7.75 -5.79
CA PRO A 174 10.23 8.64 -5.20
C PRO A 174 10.32 8.40 -3.68
N CYS A 175 11.45 8.78 -3.09
CA CYS A 175 11.67 8.65 -1.65
C CYS A 175 10.55 9.33 -0.84
N PRO A 176 9.90 8.60 0.10
CA PRO A 176 8.82 9.15 0.90
C PRO A 176 9.29 10.27 1.84
N ILE A 177 10.54 10.21 2.31
CA ILE A 177 11.11 11.22 3.20
C ILE A 177 11.28 12.56 2.49
N THR A 178 11.67 12.55 1.20
CA THR A 178 11.84 13.79 0.42
C THR A 178 10.52 14.29 -0.18
N LYS A 179 9.64 13.38 -0.62
CA LYS A 179 8.34 13.75 -1.18
C LYS A 179 7.34 14.22 -0.12
N ARG A 180 7.42 13.66 1.09
CA ARG A 180 6.55 13.99 2.22
C ARG A 180 7.39 14.43 3.41
N CYS A 181 7.49 13.59 4.43
CA CYS A 181 8.47 13.71 5.50
C CYS A 181 8.64 12.35 6.20
N VAL A 182 9.68 12.22 7.02
CA VAL A 182 9.98 11.00 7.79
C VAL A 182 8.87 10.57 8.74
N PHE A 183 8.07 11.51 9.24
CA PHE A 183 6.98 11.23 10.18
C PHE A 183 5.73 10.65 9.51
N ASP A 184 5.63 10.68 8.18
CA ASP A 184 4.46 10.19 7.46
C ASP A 184 4.50 8.69 7.16
N LEU A 185 5.67 8.05 7.25
CA LEU A 185 5.81 6.65 6.83
C LEU A 185 4.97 5.70 7.68
N LEU A 186 5.00 5.87 9.01
CA LEU A 186 4.20 5.06 9.93
C LEU A 186 2.67 5.27 9.74
N PRO A 187 2.13 6.51 9.77
CA PRO A 187 0.70 6.72 9.58
C PRO A 187 0.21 6.31 8.19
N SER A 188 0.96 6.56 7.13
CA SER A 188 0.58 6.10 5.79
C SER A 188 0.49 4.59 5.70
N ALA A 189 1.49 3.86 6.22
CA ALA A 189 1.45 2.40 6.25
C ALA A 189 0.32 1.87 7.14
N ALA A 190 -0.01 2.55 8.23
CA ALA A 190 -1.12 2.18 9.10
C ALA A 190 -2.47 2.28 8.39
N LEU A 191 -2.68 3.34 7.59
CA LEU A 191 -3.89 3.49 6.78
C LEU A 191 -3.99 2.39 5.70
N VAL A 192 -2.90 2.09 5.00
CA VAL A 192 -2.84 1.00 4.01
C VAL A 192 -3.17 -0.36 4.64
N THR A 193 -2.61 -0.63 5.82
CA THR A 193 -2.81 -1.87 6.60
C THR A 193 -4.28 -2.10 6.97
N MET A 194 -5.07 -1.04 7.11
CA MET A 194 -6.50 -1.15 7.43
C MET A 194 -7.38 -1.47 6.23
N SER A 195 -6.83 -1.49 5.02
CA SER A 195 -7.54 -2.03 3.86
C SER A 195 -7.82 -3.53 4.04
N ALA A 196 -9.01 -3.98 3.64
CA ALA A 196 -9.36 -5.38 3.40
C ALA A 196 -8.89 -5.83 2.00
N SER A 197 -7.63 -5.56 1.71
CA SER A 197 -6.97 -5.89 0.44
C SER A 197 -5.56 -6.43 0.74
N ALA A 198 -4.83 -6.92 -0.27
CA ALA A 198 -3.43 -7.27 -0.05
C ALA A 198 -2.61 -5.98 0.13
N CYS A 199 -1.58 -6.01 1.00
CA CYS A 199 -0.65 -4.89 1.17
C CYS A 199 0.81 -5.30 0.98
N GLY A 200 1.68 -4.32 0.69
CA GLY A 200 3.11 -4.56 0.55
C GLY A 200 3.95 -3.28 0.62
N SER A 201 5.28 -3.43 0.65
CA SER A 201 6.21 -2.29 0.61
C SER A 201 7.58 -2.76 0.10
N THR A 202 8.31 -1.86 -0.56
CA THR A 202 9.70 -2.09 -0.95
C THR A 202 10.65 -1.98 0.24
N ALA A 203 11.67 -2.84 0.27
CA ALA A 203 12.73 -2.79 1.27
C ALA A 203 13.41 -1.41 1.31
N GLY A 204 13.71 -0.92 2.51
CA GLY A 204 14.24 0.43 2.73
C GLY A 204 13.21 1.40 3.30
N TYR A 205 11.90 1.18 3.06
CA TYR A 205 10.84 1.98 3.64
C TYR A 205 10.85 1.92 5.17
N ASP A 206 10.81 0.71 5.72
CA ASP A 206 10.72 0.46 7.16
C ASP A 206 11.98 0.89 7.91
N THR A 207 13.13 0.88 7.24
CA THR A 207 14.43 1.32 7.79
C THR A 207 14.72 2.80 7.57
N LEU A 208 13.76 3.57 7.04
CA LEU A 208 13.90 5.02 6.80
C LEU A 208 15.05 5.38 5.84
N VAL A 209 15.20 4.67 4.72
CA VAL A 209 16.19 5.01 3.69
C VAL A 209 15.83 6.36 3.05
N PRO A 210 16.68 7.40 3.13
CA PRO A 210 16.29 8.77 2.77
C PRO A 210 16.48 9.11 1.29
N HIS A 211 16.57 8.11 0.42
CA HIS A 211 16.75 8.27 -1.02
C HIS A 211 16.02 7.16 -1.78
N GLN A 212 15.71 7.43 -3.05
CA GLN A 212 15.23 6.39 -3.93
C GLN A 212 16.40 5.44 -4.21
N ILE A 213 16.14 4.14 -4.09
CA ILE A 213 17.10 3.08 -4.38
C ILE A 213 17.07 2.89 -5.90
N ASP A 214 18.15 3.27 -6.57
CA ASP A 214 18.24 3.26 -8.02
C ASP A 214 18.38 1.81 -8.53
N VAL A 215 17.50 1.38 -9.44
CA VAL A 215 17.49 0.00 -9.94
C VAL A 215 18.63 -0.32 -10.93
N VAL A 216 19.40 0.68 -11.36
CA VAL A 216 20.52 0.55 -12.30
C VAL A 216 21.86 0.74 -11.60
N GLU A 217 22.00 1.84 -10.84
CA GLU A 217 23.29 2.28 -10.30
C GLU A 217 23.54 1.82 -8.86
N GLU A 218 22.52 1.38 -8.13
CA GLU A 218 22.71 0.91 -6.76
C GLU A 218 23.43 -0.45 -6.74
N THR A 219 24.59 -0.49 -6.10
CA THR A 219 25.41 -1.70 -5.96
C THR A 219 25.58 -2.14 -4.51
N ARG A 220 25.13 -1.33 -3.55
CA ARG A 220 25.19 -1.63 -2.13
C ARG A 220 24.17 -2.70 -1.75
N GLN A 221 24.46 -3.45 -0.69
CA GLN A 221 23.60 -4.51 -0.20
C GLN A 221 22.59 -3.99 0.84
N TYR A 222 21.47 -4.69 0.98
CA TYR A 222 20.57 -4.43 2.10
C TYR A 222 21.22 -4.85 3.43
N PRO A 223 20.91 -4.15 4.53
CA PRO A 223 21.46 -4.46 5.84
C PRO A 223 20.98 -5.84 6.34
N GLU A 224 21.91 -6.62 6.90
CA GLU A 224 21.64 -7.93 7.50
C GLU A 224 20.87 -7.80 8.84
N TRP A 225 19.88 -8.68 9.03
CA TRP A 225 19.09 -8.78 10.27
C TRP A 225 19.96 -9.18 11.47
N ASP A 226 19.65 -8.65 12.65
CA ASP A 226 20.37 -8.80 13.94
C ASP A 226 21.82 -8.31 13.97
N LYS A 227 22.43 -8.02 12.81
CA LYS A 227 23.78 -7.44 12.71
C LYS A 227 23.76 -5.93 12.46
N HIS A 228 22.90 -5.47 11.55
CA HIS A 228 22.83 -4.05 11.18
C HIS A 228 21.44 -3.46 11.44
N VAL A 229 20.39 -4.27 11.26
CA VAL A 229 19.00 -3.85 11.50
C VAL A 229 18.28 -4.87 12.38
N ASN A 230 17.34 -4.37 13.18
CA ASN A 230 16.49 -5.20 14.03
C ASN A 230 15.13 -4.49 14.24
N LEU A 231 14.32 -5.00 15.17
CA LEU A 231 12.99 -4.46 15.46
C LEU A 231 12.96 -2.98 15.89
N THR A 232 14.06 -2.44 16.41
CA THR A 232 14.15 -1.03 16.83
C THR A 232 14.66 -0.11 15.73
N SER A 233 15.03 -0.64 14.56
CA SER A 233 15.47 0.16 13.41
C SER A 233 14.26 0.78 12.71
N GLY A 234 14.28 2.10 12.54
CA GLY A 234 13.23 2.84 11.85
C GLY A 234 11.83 2.58 12.42
N ILE A 235 10.91 2.14 11.56
CA ILE A 235 9.53 1.79 11.91
C ILE A 235 9.26 0.28 11.88
N ILE A 236 10.29 -0.58 11.79
CA ILE A 236 10.13 -2.04 11.65
C ILE A 236 9.22 -2.63 12.73
N GLY A 237 9.44 -2.28 14.01
CA GLY A 237 8.59 -2.75 15.11
C GLY A 237 7.11 -2.37 14.94
N GLY A 238 6.85 -1.15 14.44
CA GLY A 238 5.51 -0.65 14.15
C GLY A 238 4.88 -1.37 12.96
N LYS A 239 5.62 -1.55 11.87
CA LYS A 239 5.17 -2.32 10.70
C LYS A 239 4.89 -3.78 11.04
N ARG A 240 5.65 -4.40 11.94
CA ARG A 240 5.33 -5.73 12.49
C ARG A 240 3.98 -5.73 13.22
N ALA A 241 3.73 -4.76 14.10
CA ALA A 241 2.46 -4.67 14.83
C ALA A 241 1.27 -4.47 13.88
N LEU A 242 1.42 -3.57 12.89
CA LEU A 242 0.45 -3.32 11.83
C LEU A 242 0.18 -4.59 10.99
N ASN A 243 1.22 -5.28 10.52
CA ASN A 243 1.07 -6.49 9.72
C ASN A 243 0.40 -7.63 10.51
N ARG A 244 0.67 -7.76 11.81
CA ARG A 244 -0.04 -8.72 12.69
C ARG A 244 -1.52 -8.39 12.78
N LEU A 245 -1.86 -7.12 13.00
CA LEU A 245 -3.24 -6.66 13.02
C LEU A 245 -3.93 -6.94 11.68
N HIS A 246 -3.31 -6.60 10.54
CA HIS A 246 -3.86 -6.87 9.21
C HIS A 246 -4.13 -8.36 8.99
N ASN A 247 -3.17 -9.21 9.35
CA ASN A 247 -3.29 -10.66 9.20
C ASN A 247 -4.42 -11.21 10.07
N GLU A 248 -4.51 -10.78 11.33
CA GLU A 248 -5.60 -11.15 12.23
C GLU A 248 -6.97 -10.77 11.64
N LEU A 249 -7.12 -9.52 11.21
CA LEU A 249 -8.37 -9.02 10.64
C LEU A 249 -8.76 -9.73 9.35
N GLY A 250 -7.77 -10.07 8.51
CA GLY A 250 -7.99 -10.86 7.30
C GLY A 250 -8.45 -12.28 7.59
N LEU A 251 -7.77 -12.98 8.52
CA LEU A 251 -8.10 -14.36 8.89
C LEU A 251 -9.44 -14.47 9.62
N GLN A 252 -9.79 -13.47 10.43
CA GLN A 252 -11.05 -13.44 11.16
C GLN A 252 -12.23 -12.88 10.34
N GLY A 253 -12.00 -12.41 9.11
CA GLY A 253 -13.09 -12.01 8.22
C GLY A 253 -13.65 -10.60 8.46
N TYR A 254 -12.84 -9.65 8.92
CA TYR A 254 -13.21 -8.23 9.01
C TYR A 254 -13.21 -7.60 7.61
N THR A 255 -14.19 -7.91 6.78
CA THR A 255 -14.21 -7.54 5.35
C THR A 255 -14.78 -6.16 5.05
N GLN A 256 -15.42 -5.51 6.03
CA GLN A 256 -16.05 -4.22 5.84
C GLN A 256 -15.16 -3.07 6.30
N VAL A 257 -15.16 -1.97 5.57
CA VAL A 257 -14.34 -0.78 5.81
C VAL A 257 -15.17 0.50 5.75
N PHE A 258 -14.90 1.39 6.70
CA PHE A 258 -15.38 2.77 6.70
C PHE A 258 -14.21 3.71 6.95
N VAL A 259 -14.13 4.80 6.19
CA VAL A 259 -13.07 5.80 6.27
C VAL A 259 -13.70 7.13 6.65
N ASP A 260 -13.17 7.76 7.69
CA ASP A 260 -13.62 9.04 8.21
C ASP A 260 -12.45 10.04 8.24
N GLN A 261 -12.67 11.20 7.61
CA GLN A 261 -11.74 12.32 7.66
C GLN A 261 -12.08 13.17 8.90
N VAL A 262 -11.51 12.79 10.05
CA VAL A 262 -11.81 13.43 11.34
C VAL A 262 -11.37 14.90 11.37
N ASP A 263 -10.27 15.20 10.68
CA ASP A 263 -9.72 16.54 10.48
C ASP A 263 -8.76 16.51 9.27
N THR A 264 -8.28 17.65 8.78
CA THR A 264 -7.45 17.78 7.56
C THR A 264 -6.33 16.73 7.44
N ASP A 265 -5.66 16.38 8.54
CA ASP A 265 -4.56 15.41 8.56
C ASP A 265 -4.81 14.19 9.45
N ILE A 266 -6.03 14.04 9.99
CA ILE A 266 -6.40 12.92 10.86
C ILE A 266 -7.45 12.08 10.16
N VAL A 267 -7.07 10.85 9.83
CA VAL A 267 -7.94 9.87 9.16
C VAL A 267 -8.19 8.72 10.13
N ALA A 268 -9.45 8.36 10.30
CA ALA A 268 -9.86 7.16 11.02
C ALA A 268 -10.37 6.12 10.02
N ILE A 269 -9.90 4.88 10.15
CA ILE A 269 -10.41 3.74 9.38
C ILE A 269 -10.96 2.71 10.34
N THR A 270 -12.20 2.32 10.10
CA THR A 270 -12.86 1.23 10.80
C THR A 270 -12.82 -0.03 9.94
N ARG A 271 -12.25 -1.12 10.44
CA ARG A 271 -12.41 -2.48 9.92
C ARG A 271 -13.45 -3.20 10.76
N HIS A 272 -14.51 -3.69 10.12
CA HIS A 272 -15.68 -4.27 10.79
C HIS A 272 -15.93 -5.70 10.35
N HIS A 273 -16.28 -6.56 11.32
CA HIS A 273 -16.68 -7.93 11.08
C HIS A 273 -18.19 -7.99 10.80
N PRO A 274 -18.62 -8.44 9.60
CA PRO A 274 -20.02 -8.35 9.18
C PRO A 274 -21.01 -9.19 10.02
N SER A 275 -20.56 -10.27 10.67
CA SER A 275 -21.43 -11.11 11.51
C SER A 275 -21.35 -10.85 13.03
N SER A 276 -20.15 -10.72 13.61
CA SER A 276 -20.02 -10.46 15.06
C SER A 276 -20.24 -9.00 15.44
N HIS A 277 -20.19 -8.09 14.47
CA HIS A 277 -20.24 -6.64 14.64
C HIS A 277 -19.11 -6.04 15.47
N GLU A 278 -18.05 -6.81 15.73
CA GLU A 278 -16.80 -6.27 16.27
C GLU A 278 -16.10 -5.37 15.26
N SER A 279 -15.46 -4.32 15.77
CA SER A 279 -14.73 -3.37 14.93
C SER A 279 -13.37 -3.06 15.51
N ILE A 280 -12.39 -2.85 14.63
CA ILE A 280 -11.15 -2.15 14.95
C ILE A 280 -11.20 -0.77 14.33
N VAL A 281 -10.95 0.26 15.13
CA VAL A 281 -10.79 1.62 14.64
C VAL A 281 -9.33 2.01 14.78
N LEU A 282 -8.69 2.30 13.64
CA LEU A 282 -7.34 2.85 13.59
C LEU A 282 -7.41 4.31 13.19
N VAL A 283 -6.78 5.18 13.96
CA VAL A 283 -6.66 6.61 13.69
C VAL A 283 -5.20 6.94 13.41
N ALA A 284 -4.94 7.59 12.28
CA ALA A 284 -3.62 8.04 11.90
C ALA A 284 -3.60 9.57 11.78
N PHE A 285 -2.66 10.22 12.46
CA PHE A 285 -2.36 11.63 12.25
C PHE A 285 -1.21 11.71 11.26
N THR A 286 -1.56 11.90 9.98
CA THR A 286 -0.60 11.97 8.86
C THR A 286 0.25 13.24 8.90
N ALA A 287 1.35 13.24 8.15
CA ALA A 287 2.31 14.34 8.08
C ALA A 287 2.86 14.51 6.65
N PHE A 288 2.00 14.86 5.70
CA PHE A 288 2.36 14.89 4.26
C PHE A 288 3.46 15.89 3.87
N ASN A 289 3.83 16.80 4.77
CA ASN A 289 5.04 17.61 4.65
C ASN A 289 5.59 18.00 6.05
N SER A 290 6.83 18.47 6.10
CA SER A 290 7.49 18.86 7.36
C SER A 290 6.81 20.06 8.05
N ASN A 291 6.23 21.00 7.29
CA ASN A 291 5.53 22.14 7.88
C ASN A 291 4.30 21.67 8.67
N ILE A 292 3.52 20.72 8.16
CA ILE A 292 2.39 20.11 8.89
C ILE A 292 2.89 19.49 10.20
N ALA A 293 4.01 18.75 10.15
CA ALA A 293 4.57 18.12 11.34
C ALA A 293 4.94 19.16 12.41
N HIS A 294 5.57 20.27 12.02
CA HIS A 294 5.96 21.35 12.92
C HIS A 294 4.78 22.22 13.40
N GLU A 295 3.99 22.78 12.49
CA GLU A 295 2.90 23.72 12.79
C GLU A 295 1.83 23.08 13.67
N ARG A 296 1.47 21.82 13.37
CA ARG A 296 0.40 21.11 14.08
C ARG A 296 0.87 20.41 15.34
N SER A 297 2.18 20.38 15.59
CA SER A 297 2.74 19.83 16.82
C SER A 297 2.22 20.55 18.07
N HIS A 298 1.92 21.85 18.00
CA HIS A 298 1.44 22.62 19.15
C HIS A 298 -0.03 22.35 19.46
N GLN A 299 -0.87 22.14 18.44
CA GLN A 299 -2.31 21.88 18.60
C GLN A 299 -2.60 20.41 18.97
N GLY A 300 -1.91 19.45 18.33
CA GLY A 300 -2.16 18.03 18.52
C GLY A 300 -3.58 17.58 18.14
N GLY A 301 -4.04 16.50 18.78
CA GLY A 301 -5.38 15.92 18.61
C GLY A 301 -6.44 16.54 19.52
N GLU A 302 -6.05 17.38 20.48
CA GLU A 302 -6.96 17.91 21.49
C GLU A 302 -8.14 18.68 20.86
N GLY A 303 -9.35 18.43 21.39
CA GLY A 303 -10.60 18.97 20.83
C GLY A 303 -11.17 18.19 19.65
N LYS A 304 -10.47 17.16 19.17
CA LYS A 304 -10.91 16.26 18.10
C LYS A 304 -11.22 14.89 18.67
N GLY A 305 -12.02 14.12 17.93
CA GLY A 305 -12.39 12.78 18.35
C GLY A 305 -13.58 12.26 17.58
N ILE A 306 -13.82 10.97 17.73
CA ILE A 306 -14.89 10.24 17.05
C ILE A 306 -15.81 9.58 18.05
N LYS A 307 -17.06 9.38 17.66
CA LYS A 307 -18.02 8.57 18.42
C LYS A 307 -18.12 7.20 17.76
N VAL A 308 -18.15 6.15 18.57
CA VAL A 308 -18.30 4.77 18.10
C VAL A 308 -19.45 4.08 18.81
N ASP A 309 -20.19 3.27 18.08
CA ASP A 309 -21.32 2.50 18.59
C ASP A 309 -20.81 1.18 19.19
N GLY A 310 -20.28 1.27 20.41
CA GLY A 310 -19.73 0.13 21.14
C GLY A 310 -18.84 0.55 22.31
N VAL A 311 -18.36 -0.45 23.04
CA VAL A 311 -17.47 -0.28 24.18
C VAL A 311 -16.03 -0.52 23.75
N VAL A 312 -15.13 0.41 24.09
CA VAL A 312 -13.70 0.22 23.88
C VAL A 312 -13.17 -0.80 24.87
N GLY A 313 -12.83 -1.99 24.39
CA GLY A 313 -12.28 -3.06 25.22
C GLY A 313 -10.78 -2.90 25.48
N GLN A 314 -10.04 -2.49 24.45
CA GLN A 314 -8.57 -2.49 24.48
C GLN A 314 -8.01 -1.49 23.48
N VAL A 315 -6.86 -0.89 23.82
CA VAL A 315 -6.01 -0.16 22.88
C VAL A 315 -4.96 -1.13 22.35
N LEU A 316 -5.09 -1.49 21.07
CA LEU A 316 -4.25 -2.50 20.42
C LEU A 316 -2.85 -1.99 20.17
N LEU A 317 -2.72 -0.73 19.74
CA LEU A 317 -1.43 -0.06 19.60
C LEU A 317 -1.53 1.45 19.73
N GLU A 318 -0.50 2.06 20.32
CA GLU A 318 -0.15 3.47 20.19
C GLU A 318 1.28 3.54 19.70
N ALA A 319 1.52 4.21 18.58
CA ALA A 319 2.86 4.33 18.05
C ALA A 319 3.11 5.69 17.40
N GLY A 320 4.37 6.12 17.44
CA GLY A 320 4.78 7.36 16.81
C GLY A 320 6.29 7.45 16.71
N LEU A 321 6.76 8.13 15.66
CA LEU A 321 8.17 8.40 15.50
C LEU A 321 8.56 9.68 16.26
N ARG A 322 9.76 9.69 16.85
CA ARG A 322 10.37 10.89 17.43
C ARG A 322 11.85 10.97 17.08
N HIS A 323 12.35 12.18 16.88
CA HIS A 323 13.77 12.42 16.73
C HIS A 323 14.51 12.38 18.09
N SER A 324 15.75 11.91 18.09
CA SER A 324 16.54 11.63 19.30
C SER A 324 17.10 12.89 19.99
N SER A 325 17.04 14.06 19.36
CA SER A 325 17.56 15.33 19.91
C SER A 325 16.66 16.02 20.95
N GLY A 326 15.53 15.41 21.33
CA GLY A 326 14.55 16.01 22.24
C GLY A 326 13.54 16.94 21.57
N ASP A 327 13.87 17.55 20.43
CA ASP A 327 12.88 18.09 19.50
C ASP A 327 12.32 16.95 18.66
N ARG A 328 11.07 16.54 18.96
CA ARG A 328 10.39 15.42 18.29
C ARG A 328 10.38 15.57 16.77
N TYR A 329 10.21 16.79 16.27
CA TYR A 329 9.90 17.08 14.86
C TYR A 329 11.09 17.57 14.06
N LYS A 330 12.31 17.49 14.60
CA LYS A 330 13.50 17.87 13.86
C LYS A 330 13.58 17.06 12.55
N SER A 331 13.53 17.78 11.43
CA SER A 331 13.67 17.21 10.09
C SER A 331 15.10 16.67 9.87
N PRO A 332 15.29 15.62 9.05
CA PRO A 332 16.61 15.06 8.82
C PRO A 332 17.43 16.02 7.96
N ASP A 333 18.73 16.14 8.25
CA ASP A 333 19.65 16.87 7.39
C ASP A 333 20.17 15.95 6.28
N LEU A 334 19.43 15.90 5.17
CA LEU A 334 19.74 15.04 4.05
C LEU A 334 21.01 15.47 3.29
N ALA A 335 21.45 16.71 3.45
CA ALA A 335 22.67 17.19 2.81
C ALA A 335 23.92 16.63 3.49
N THR A 336 23.84 16.30 4.78
CA THR A 336 24.94 15.72 5.57
C THR A 336 24.78 14.22 5.83
N PHE A 337 23.71 13.61 5.34
CA PHE A 337 23.50 12.16 5.44
C PHE A 337 24.63 11.38 4.76
N ALA A 338 25.40 10.64 5.57
CA ALA A 338 26.47 9.78 5.09
C ALA A 338 25.91 8.43 4.63
N ARG A 339 25.99 8.19 3.32
CA ARG A 339 25.73 6.87 2.73
C ARG A 339 26.85 5.91 3.12
N ASP A 340 26.49 4.74 3.63
CA ASP A 340 27.44 3.66 3.84
C ASP A 340 27.97 3.18 2.47
N PRO A 341 29.28 2.89 2.34
CA PRO A 341 29.89 2.50 1.07
C PRO A 341 29.46 1.11 0.57
N HIS A 342 28.92 0.26 1.44
CA HIS A 342 28.58 -1.13 1.13
C HIS A 342 27.12 -1.49 1.42
N LEU A 343 26.46 -0.75 2.30
CA LEU A 343 25.10 -1.01 2.72
C LEU A 343 24.14 0.13 2.36
N ILE A 344 22.90 -0.23 2.08
CA ILE A 344 21.79 0.72 1.96
C ILE A 344 21.30 1.06 3.36
N ASN A 345 21.96 2.03 3.99
CA ASN A 345 21.63 2.51 5.33
C ASN A 345 20.48 3.55 5.31
N GLY A 346 19.69 3.56 6.38
CA GLY A 346 18.66 4.56 6.63
C GLY A 346 18.97 5.49 7.79
N LEU A 347 18.02 6.37 8.12
CA LEU A 347 18.15 7.34 9.20
C LEU A 347 18.14 6.64 10.57
N THR A 348 19.05 7.04 11.46
CA THR A 348 19.25 6.39 12.78
C THR A 348 18.93 7.32 13.95
N GLU A 349 18.72 8.60 13.67
CA GLU A 349 18.38 9.64 14.62
C GLU A 349 16.89 9.66 14.99
N TYR A 350 16.10 8.69 14.52
CA TYR A 350 14.69 8.52 14.84
C TYR A 350 14.45 7.25 15.63
N THR A 351 13.65 7.36 16.68
CA THR A 351 13.22 6.25 17.52
C THR A 351 11.71 6.09 17.42
N LEU A 352 11.24 4.85 17.26
CA LEU A 352 9.83 4.50 17.34
C LEU A 352 9.44 4.31 18.82
N ASP A 353 8.48 5.10 19.28
CA ASP A 353 7.75 4.79 20.51
C ASP A 353 6.57 3.89 20.12
N LEU A 354 6.47 2.70 20.73
CA LEU A 354 5.44 1.70 20.44
C LEU A 354 4.96 1.07 21.74
N ASN A 355 3.66 1.18 22.00
CA ASN A 355 2.96 0.46 23.07
C ASN A 355 1.90 -0.44 22.42
N GLU A 356 1.86 -1.71 22.80
CA GLU A 356 0.89 -2.69 22.27
C GLU A 356 0.02 -3.22 23.43
N ASN A 357 -1.26 -3.51 23.14
CA ASN A 357 -2.18 -4.23 24.02
C ASN A 357 -2.37 -3.61 25.43
N ILE A 358 -2.53 -2.29 25.51
CA ILE A 358 -2.71 -1.58 26.79
C ILE A 358 -4.18 -1.37 27.14
N ALA A 359 -4.46 -1.17 28.43
CA ALA A 359 -5.80 -0.82 28.88
C ALA A 359 -6.17 0.61 28.43
N PRO A 360 -7.45 0.92 28.14
CA PRO A 360 -7.87 2.28 27.76
C PRO A 360 -7.48 3.36 28.77
N SER A 361 -7.37 3.03 30.06
CA SER A 361 -6.92 3.95 31.11
C SER A 361 -5.43 4.28 31.08
N GLN A 362 -4.63 3.47 30.38
CA GLN A 362 -3.17 3.65 30.22
C GLN A 362 -2.83 4.34 28.90
N ALA A 363 -3.82 4.55 28.03
CA ALA A 363 -3.66 5.17 26.73
C ALA A 363 -3.19 6.62 26.88
N SER A 364 -2.16 6.98 26.13
CA SER A 364 -1.58 8.33 26.17
C SER A 364 -2.17 9.23 25.09
N TYR A 365 -2.58 8.66 23.95
CA TYR A 365 -3.11 9.37 22.78
C TYR A 365 -4.63 9.49 22.80
N LEU A 366 -5.29 8.73 23.66
CA LEU A 366 -6.74 8.60 23.69
C LEU A 366 -7.31 8.73 25.10
N ARG A 367 -8.42 9.47 25.22
CA ARG A 367 -9.34 9.39 26.35
C ARG A 367 -10.65 8.78 25.89
N VAL A 368 -11.09 7.73 26.57
CA VAL A 368 -12.39 7.07 26.29
C VAL A 368 -13.41 7.54 27.31
N THR A 369 -14.55 8.04 26.83
CA THR A 369 -15.69 8.39 27.68
C THR A 369 -16.95 7.63 27.23
N PRO A 370 -17.68 6.96 28.14
CA PRO A 370 -18.94 6.31 27.79
C PRO A 370 -19.98 7.35 27.35
N THR A 371 -20.79 7.01 26.34
CA THR A 371 -21.91 7.84 25.91
C THR A 371 -23.24 7.34 26.49
N GLN A 372 -24.25 8.21 26.54
CA GLN A 372 -25.56 7.88 27.17
C GLN A 372 -26.31 6.74 26.47
N ASP A 373 -26.03 6.53 25.18
CA ASP A 373 -26.60 5.48 24.34
C ASP A 373 -25.81 4.15 24.40
N GLY A 374 -24.86 4.03 25.33
CA GLY A 374 -24.09 2.80 25.55
C GLY A 374 -22.86 2.64 24.63
N GLY A 375 -22.61 3.61 23.75
CA GLY A 375 -21.40 3.68 22.95
C GLY A 375 -20.22 4.32 23.69
N SER A 376 -19.19 4.69 22.93
CA SER A 376 -17.98 5.34 23.44
C SER A 376 -17.62 6.55 22.60
N ARG A 377 -17.15 7.61 23.26
CA ARG A 377 -16.50 8.76 22.65
C ARG A 377 -14.99 8.60 22.81
N LEU A 378 -14.28 8.73 21.69
CA LEU A 378 -12.84 8.62 21.57
C LEU A 378 -12.26 10.03 21.39
N ASP A 379 -11.87 10.69 22.48
CA ASP A 379 -11.31 12.04 22.42
C ASP A 379 -9.78 11.94 22.36
N PHE A 380 -9.18 12.53 21.32
CA PHE A 380 -7.74 12.51 21.17
C PHE A 380 -7.09 13.49 22.14
N THR A 381 -5.98 13.08 22.74
CA THR A 381 -5.25 13.93 23.70
C THR A 381 -4.29 14.85 22.99
N SER A 382 -3.70 15.77 23.74
CA SER A 382 -2.60 16.61 23.28
C SER A 382 -1.34 15.81 22.91
N ASN A 383 -1.20 14.55 23.34
CA ASN A 383 -0.06 13.67 22.98
C ASN A 383 -0.26 12.98 21.62
N PHE A 384 -1.48 12.93 21.09
CA PHE A 384 -1.72 12.48 19.73
C PHE A 384 -1.33 13.61 18.76
N LYS A 385 -0.22 13.43 18.05
CA LYS A 385 0.46 14.47 17.28
C LYS A 385 0.73 13.97 15.84
N PRO A 386 1.14 14.83 14.88
CA PRO A 386 1.53 14.37 13.55
C PRO A 386 2.56 13.22 13.61
N GLY A 387 2.38 12.22 12.78
CA GLY A 387 3.17 10.98 12.76
C GLY A 387 2.73 9.90 13.76
N CYS A 388 1.71 10.15 14.58
CA CYS A 388 1.16 9.16 15.50
C CYS A 388 0.09 8.28 14.85
N VAL A 389 -0.02 7.06 15.35
CA VAL A 389 -1.07 6.09 15.05
C VAL A 389 -1.62 5.49 16.34
N LEU A 390 -2.91 5.18 16.33
CA LEU A 390 -3.64 4.59 17.45
C LEU A 390 -4.62 3.56 16.87
N ALA A 391 -4.69 2.35 17.43
CA ALA A 391 -5.74 1.39 17.07
C ALA A 391 -6.46 0.88 18.32
N VAL A 392 -7.78 0.77 18.25
CA VAL A 392 -8.64 0.33 19.36
C VAL A 392 -9.62 -0.75 18.93
N ARG A 393 -9.90 -1.69 19.84
CA ARG A 393 -10.92 -2.72 19.66
C ARG A 393 -12.24 -2.25 20.26
N ILE A 394 -13.28 -2.26 19.44
CA ILE A 394 -14.64 -1.89 19.79
C ILE A 394 -15.49 -3.17 19.81
N THR A 395 -16.08 -3.44 20.97
CA THR A 395 -17.07 -4.50 21.13
C THR A 395 -18.46 -3.91 20.92
N PRO A 396 -19.34 -4.52 20.12
CA PRO A 396 -20.68 -4.00 19.90
C PRO A 396 -21.49 -4.04 21.20
N ILE A 397 -22.39 -3.08 21.35
CA ILE A 397 -23.41 -3.10 22.40
C ILE A 397 -24.31 -4.34 22.24
N ASP A 398 -24.87 -4.84 23.34
CA ASP A 398 -25.63 -6.09 23.32
C ASP A 398 -26.85 -6.06 22.38
N SER A 399 -27.46 -4.88 22.18
CA SER A 399 -28.57 -4.70 21.24
C SER A 399 -28.18 -4.82 19.76
N ALA A 400 -26.88 -4.74 19.44
CA ALA A 400 -26.37 -4.88 18.07
C ALA A 400 -25.96 -6.33 17.73
N LYS A 401 -25.98 -7.26 18.70
CA LYS A 401 -25.74 -8.70 18.50
C LYS A 401 -27.06 -9.39 18.14
N ILE A 402 -27.61 -9.16 16.94
CA ILE A 402 -28.87 -9.76 16.48
C ILE A 402 -28.59 -10.79 15.38
#